data_AF-A0A3D9UR28-F1
#
_entry.id   AF-A0A3D9UR28-F1
#
_cell.length_a   1.000
_cell.length_b   1.000
_cell.length_c   1.000
_cell.angle_alpha   90.00
_cell.angle_beta   90.00
_cell.angle_gamma   90.00
#
_symmetry.space_group_name_H-M   'P 1'
#
loop_
_entity.id
_entity.type
_entity.pdbx_description
1 polymer ?
#
loop_
_entity_poly.entity_id
_entity_poly.type
_entity_poly.pdbx_seq_one_letter_code
_entity_poly.pdbx_strand_id
1 'polypeptide(L)'
;MAPVLESERLRQRLPSGPWSDLQVLDRVESTNAVLSADPRPWRVVIANFQTAGRGRLDRQWQAPEGTSIALSASMPLPADTARWGWVPLLVGVAVRRALRRLTQLDVGLKWPNDVLICTASGSWRKVGGILCEAVAGATPMVVIGIGLNVWQKEQELPSDAATSLFLNGVCVDRETLIVQILNELVEVENAWHTTVLDNEYRNSCVTVGQFVKVSSAQAGDVNGVAVDIDELGRLVLDQDGERVPHSVGDIVHVRPAPPSDGLPGQVPSRARPADRARFVDQIEEQLLGSPRTLRRAEVSALAGVDETFSRNLWRALGFANARDDDVVFNQQDVEAVKAMVAMVRSGLLTEQTAIGIARAVGRSTDRMAMWLLQLISDMMLADEGFEVDTTRAGDVAERMVQVSEEVVPLVEYVTRRNIANSIARMVADAEPDSHVGVVRTVGFADLVNFTRRVRSMSERDLALLVIRFESLVSDVVALAGGAIVKTVGDEVLFTHRTVAGATQIAFDLVEAVERDPLLQRIRVGMATGRVLARQGDVYGNTVNRASRLTGHAAPGEVLVDGDTAEVLRRIEGIDVFDVGPVTLAGVGDVRAAAVSRTGSHTHTHADPQSADDESPTSATQEEPTS
;
A
#
# COMPACT_ATOMS: atom_id res chain seq x y z
N MET A 1 -22.40 -15.27 -0.05
CA MET A 1 -23.45 -14.64 -0.88
C MET A 1 -23.32 -13.15 -0.67
N ALA A 2 -23.21 -12.35 -1.73
CA ALA A 2 -23.07 -10.92 -1.59
C ALA A 2 -24.36 -10.30 -1.03
N PRO A 3 -24.30 -9.27 -0.15
CA PRO A 3 -25.50 -8.60 0.36
C PRO A 3 -26.33 -8.00 -0.78
N VAL A 4 -27.63 -8.21 -0.73
CA VAL A 4 -28.61 -7.58 -1.63
C VAL A 4 -28.70 -6.09 -1.28
N LEU A 5 -28.73 -5.22 -2.29
CA LEU A 5 -28.91 -3.79 -2.09
C LEU A 5 -30.37 -3.49 -1.75
N GLU A 6 -30.61 -2.62 -0.77
CA GLU A 6 -31.94 -2.22 -0.32
C GLU A 6 -32.10 -0.69 -0.36
N SER A 7 -33.26 -0.22 -0.81
CA SER A 7 -33.53 1.23 -0.93
C SER A 7 -33.43 1.97 0.40
N GLU A 8 -33.95 1.36 1.47
CA GLU A 8 -34.00 1.99 2.79
C GLU A 8 -32.60 2.23 3.38
N ARG A 9 -31.70 1.25 3.27
CA ARG A 9 -30.31 1.37 3.75
C ARG A 9 -29.54 2.46 3.02
N LEU A 10 -29.65 2.51 1.68
CA LEU A 10 -28.99 3.55 0.90
C LEU A 10 -29.53 4.95 1.23
N ARG A 11 -30.84 5.10 1.43
CA ARG A 11 -31.44 6.38 1.85
C ARG A 11 -30.99 6.80 3.24
N GLN A 12 -30.86 5.88 4.20
CA GLN A 12 -30.33 6.18 5.54
C GLN A 12 -28.88 6.67 5.51
N ARG A 13 -28.08 6.19 4.54
CA ARG A 13 -26.68 6.59 4.36
C ARG A 13 -26.48 7.86 3.53
N LEU A 14 -27.55 8.36 2.92
CA LEU A 14 -27.61 9.64 2.18
C LEU A 14 -28.62 10.60 2.84
N PRO A 15 -28.47 10.94 4.14
CA PRO A 15 -29.47 11.72 4.86
C PRO A 15 -29.54 13.18 4.41
N SER A 16 -28.49 13.68 3.74
CA SER A 16 -28.37 15.06 3.27
C SER A 16 -27.87 15.09 1.82
N GLY A 17 -28.62 15.72 0.92
CA GLY A 17 -28.24 15.85 -0.49
C GLY A 17 -29.46 15.76 -1.43
N PRO A 18 -29.25 15.91 -2.74
CA PRO A 18 -30.36 15.95 -3.70
C PRO A 18 -30.96 14.57 -4.01
N TRP A 19 -30.31 13.47 -3.60
CA TRP A 19 -30.64 12.08 -3.96
C TRP A 19 -31.80 11.44 -3.17
N SER A 20 -32.80 12.23 -2.77
CA SER A 20 -33.94 11.72 -1.97
C SER A 20 -34.84 10.72 -2.72
N ASP A 21 -34.91 10.83 -4.05
CA ASP A 21 -35.65 9.94 -4.94
C ASP A 21 -34.76 8.78 -5.44
N LEU A 22 -34.43 7.86 -4.52
CA LEU A 22 -33.60 6.68 -4.78
C LEU A 22 -34.43 5.40 -4.71
N GLN A 23 -34.36 4.58 -5.76
CA GLN A 23 -35.03 3.28 -5.82
C GLN A 23 -34.03 2.17 -6.19
N VAL A 24 -34.03 1.09 -5.40
CA VAL A 24 -33.37 -0.16 -5.74
C VAL A 24 -34.40 -1.16 -6.25
N LEU A 25 -34.14 -1.75 -7.41
CA LEU A 25 -34.94 -2.79 -8.03
C LEU A 25 -34.19 -4.13 -7.96
N ASP A 26 -34.90 -5.22 -7.67
CA ASP A 26 -34.27 -6.54 -7.66
C ASP A 26 -33.82 -6.95 -9.07
N ARG A 27 -34.69 -6.72 -10.06
CA ARG A 27 -34.46 -7.09 -11.45
C ARG A 27 -35.10 -6.10 -12.40
N VAL A 28 -34.35 -5.69 -13.42
CA VAL A 28 -34.83 -4.78 -14.48
C VAL A 28 -34.15 -5.10 -15.81
N GLU A 29 -34.69 -4.63 -16.93
CA GLU A 29 -33.98 -4.67 -18.22
C GLU A 29 -32.78 -3.72 -18.19
N SER A 30 -33.03 -2.43 -18.05
CA SER A 30 -31.99 -1.41 -17.92
C SER A 30 -32.36 -0.29 -16.95
N THR A 31 -31.46 0.04 -16.04
CA THR A 31 -31.62 1.20 -15.13
C THR A 31 -31.68 2.51 -15.90
N ASN A 32 -30.91 2.65 -17.00
CA ASN A 32 -31.01 3.81 -17.90
C ASN A 32 -32.39 3.89 -18.53
N ALA A 33 -32.94 2.78 -19.03
CA ALA A 33 -34.26 2.77 -19.67
C ALA A 33 -35.38 3.22 -18.72
N VAL A 34 -35.29 2.83 -17.43
CA VAL A 34 -36.23 3.30 -16.41
C VAL A 34 -36.16 4.81 -16.25
N LEU A 35 -34.97 5.39 -16.14
CA LEU A 35 -34.80 6.83 -15.99
C LEU A 35 -35.12 7.62 -17.26
N SER A 36 -34.83 7.08 -18.43
CA SER A 36 -35.18 7.73 -19.71
C SER A 36 -36.70 7.80 -19.94
N ALA A 37 -37.46 6.85 -19.40
CA ALA A 37 -38.92 6.84 -19.51
C ALA A 37 -39.60 7.88 -18.60
N ASP A 38 -38.96 8.24 -17.48
CA ASP A 38 -39.46 9.22 -16.51
C ASP A 38 -38.27 10.03 -15.92
N PRO A 39 -37.68 10.93 -16.74
CA PRO A 39 -36.50 11.71 -16.37
C PRO A 39 -36.90 12.80 -15.37
N ARG A 40 -36.52 12.61 -14.12
CA ARG A 40 -36.71 13.60 -13.04
C ARG A 40 -35.35 14.05 -12.51
N PRO A 41 -35.19 15.32 -12.13
CA PRO A 41 -33.93 15.79 -11.59
C PRO A 41 -33.62 15.10 -10.27
N TRP A 42 -32.36 14.68 -10.14
CA TRP A 42 -31.80 14.04 -8.95
C TRP A 42 -32.44 12.71 -8.55
N ARG A 43 -33.00 12.00 -9.54
CA ARG A 43 -33.53 10.65 -9.35
C ARG A 43 -32.45 9.59 -9.57
N VAL A 44 -32.43 8.56 -8.73
CA VAL A 44 -31.50 7.43 -8.80
C VAL A 44 -32.26 6.12 -8.90
N VAL A 45 -31.86 5.27 -9.85
CA VAL A 45 -32.34 3.89 -9.96
C VAL A 45 -31.14 2.95 -9.93
N ILE A 46 -31.16 1.97 -9.03
CA ILE A 46 -30.12 0.95 -8.87
C ILE A 46 -30.77 -0.41 -9.09
N ALA A 47 -30.04 -1.36 -9.67
CA ALA A 47 -30.52 -2.72 -9.83
C ALA A 47 -29.59 -3.75 -9.19
N ASN A 48 -30.15 -4.73 -8.49
CA ASN A 48 -29.39 -5.92 -8.06
C ASN A 48 -29.03 -6.82 -9.25
N PHE A 49 -29.86 -6.79 -10.31
CA PHE A 49 -29.62 -7.50 -11.57
C PHE A 49 -30.23 -6.78 -12.78
N GLN A 50 -29.47 -6.67 -13.88
CA GLN A 50 -29.95 -6.21 -15.18
C GLN A 50 -30.01 -7.37 -16.18
N THR A 51 -31.16 -7.56 -16.80
CA THR A 51 -31.38 -8.60 -17.84
C THR A 51 -30.94 -8.15 -19.22
N ALA A 52 -30.93 -6.84 -19.48
CA ALA A 52 -30.57 -6.25 -20.78
C ALA A 52 -29.83 -4.91 -20.57
N GLY A 53 -28.78 -4.94 -19.75
CA GLY A 53 -27.96 -3.76 -19.47
C GLY A 53 -27.36 -3.18 -20.75
N ARG A 54 -27.33 -1.86 -20.86
CA ARG A 54 -26.89 -1.15 -22.07
C ARG A 54 -25.49 -0.56 -21.89
N GLY A 55 -24.67 -0.71 -22.92
CA GLY A 55 -23.47 0.07 -23.16
C GLY A 55 -23.64 0.93 -24.42
N ARG A 56 -22.60 1.67 -24.78
CA ARG A 56 -22.59 2.46 -26.03
C ARG A 56 -22.77 1.57 -27.26
N LEU A 57 -23.42 2.11 -28.30
CA LEU A 57 -23.55 1.49 -29.63
C LEU A 57 -24.17 0.09 -29.55
N ASP A 58 -25.29 -0.03 -28.83
CA ASP A 58 -26.08 -1.24 -28.63
C ASP A 58 -25.33 -2.44 -28.02
N ARG A 59 -24.18 -2.19 -27.39
CA ARG A 59 -23.47 -3.21 -26.62
C ARG A 59 -24.26 -3.57 -25.38
N GLN A 60 -24.17 -4.83 -24.99
CA GLN A 60 -24.75 -5.26 -23.72
C GLN A 60 -23.74 -5.17 -22.58
N TRP A 61 -24.22 -4.68 -21.43
CA TRP A 61 -23.55 -4.77 -20.15
C TRP A 61 -24.16 -5.93 -19.36
N GLN A 62 -23.35 -6.93 -19.01
CA GLN A 62 -23.79 -8.13 -18.30
C GLN A 62 -22.90 -8.37 -17.09
N ALA A 63 -23.52 -8.78 -15.98
CA ALA A 63 -22.82 -9.20 -14.77
C ALA A 63 -23.72 -10.18 -13.99
N PRO A 64 -23.14 -11.16 -13.27
CA PRO A 64 -23.91 -12.01 -12.37
C PRO A 64 -24.64 -11.19 -11.28
N GLU A 65 -25.80 -11.68 -10.87
CA GLU A 65 -26.63 -11.05 -9.85
C GLU A 65 -25.85 -10.76 -8.56
N GLY A 66 -25.96 -9.53 -8.07
CA GLY A 66 -25.31 -9.12 -6.83
C GLY A 66 -23.80 -8.87 -6.91
N THR A 67 -23.13 -9.08 -8.05
CA THR A 67 -21.65 -8.95 -8.15
C THR A 67 -21.17 -7.57 -8.57
N SER A 68 -21.97 -6.82 -9.32
CA SER A 68 -21.65 -5.49 -9.87
C SER A 68 -22.47 -4.38 -9.21
N ILE A 69 -22.10 -3.14 -9.49
CA ILE A 69 -22.99 -1.98 -9.36
C ILE A 69 -23.60 -1.69 -10.72
N ALA A 70 -24.92 -1.61 -10.76
CA ALA A 70 -25.73 -1.14 -11.87
C ALA A 70 -26.54 0.05 -11.35
N LEU A 71 -26.05 1.25 -11.59
CA LEU A 71 -26.62 2.49 -11.08
C LEU A 71 -26.91 3.43 -12.25
N SER A 72 -28.08 4.06 -12.24
CA SER A 72 -28.36 5.21 -13.09
C SER A 72 -28.83 6.40 -12.27
N ALA A 73 -28.41 7.60 -12.67
CA ALA A 73 -28.84 8.87 -12.08
C ALA A 73 -29.31 9.83 -13.18
N SER A 74 -30.35 10.62 -12.90
CA SER A 74 -30.88 11.64 -13.82
C SER A 74 -30.57 13.02 -13.26
N MET A 75 -29.84 13.84 -14.01
CA MET A 75 -29.36 15.17 -13.58
C MET A 75 -29.62 16.22 -14.67
N PRO A 76 -29.84 17.50 -14.34
CA PRO A 76 -29.92 18.57 -15.34
C PRO A 76 -28.65 18.60 -16.18
N LEU A 77 -28.73 18.88 -17.48
CA LEU A 77 -27.53 19.16 -18.27
C LEU A 77 -27.02 20.58 -18.00
N PRO A 78 -25.71 20.85 -18.19
CA PRO A 78 -25.20 22.22 -18.21
C PRO A 78 -25.98 23.10 -19.20
N ALA A 79 -26.27 24.34 -18.80
CA ALA A 79 -26.97 25.30 -19.66
C ALA A 79 -26.19 25.59 -20.96
N ASP A 80 -24.86 25.59 -20.87
CA ASP A 80 -23.99 25.70 -22.04
C ASP A 80 -23.85 24.34 -22.74
N THR A 81 -24.40 24.26 -23.95
CA THR A 81 -24.34 23.08 -24.81
C THR A 81 -22.90 22.67 -25.18
N ALA A 82 -21.94 23.61 -25.16
CA ALA A 82 -20.53 23.29 -25.44
C ALA A 82 -19.93 22.36 -24.36
N ARG A 83 -20.49 22.36 -23.15
CA ARG A 83 -20.06 21.48 -22.05
C ARG A 83 -20.66 20.07 -22.11
N TRP A 84 -21.63 19.82 -22.97
CA TRP A 84 -22.31 18.51 -23.02
C TRP A 84 -21.34 17.37 -23.38
N GLY A 85 -20.34 17.63 -24.22
CA GLY A 85 -19.31 16.65 -24.57
C GLY A 85 -18.41 16.26 -23.39
N TRP A 86 -18.29 17.12 -22.38
CA TRP A 86 -17.51 16.87 -21.16
C TRP A 86 -18.28 16.05 -20.12
N VAL A 87 -19.61 16.04 -20.14
CA VAL A 87 -20.43 15.39 -19.10
C VAL A 87 -20.03 13.92 -18.86
N PRO A 88 -19.89 13.04 -19.89
CA PRO A 88 -19.46 11.66 -19.67
C PRO A 88 -18.05 11.55 -19.08
N LEU A 89 -17.16 12.47 -19.45
CA LEU A 89 -15.77 12.50 -19.01
C LEU A 89 -15.69 12.88 -17.52
N LEU A 90 -16.46 13.89 -17.12
CA LEU A 90 -16.53 14.36 -15.74
C LEU A 90 -17.25 13.37 -14.82
N VAL A 91 -18.24 12.63 -15.32
CA VAL A 91 -18.76 11.45 -14.60
C VAL A 91 -17.65 10.42 -14.36
N GLY A 92 -16.76 10.23 -15.34
CA GLY A 92 -15.53 9.45 -15.17
C GLY A 92 -14.68 9.94 -14.01
N VAL A 93 -14.48 11.25 -13.89
CA VAL A 93 -13.76 11.88 -12.76
C VAL A 93 -14.47 11.57 -11.44
N ALA A 94 -15.80 11.68 -11.36
CA ALA A 94 -16.54 11.35 -10.14
C ALA A 94 -16.32 9.89 -9.71
N VAL A 95 -16.46 8.94 -10.64
CA VAL A 95 -16.24 7.52 -10.35
C VAL A 95 -14.79 7.25 -9.94
N ARG A 96 -13.83 7.90 -10.61
CA ARG A 96 -12.41 7.81 -10.28
C ARG A 96 -12.13 8.30 -8.86
N ARG A 97 -12.63 9.47 -8.48
CA ARG A 97 -12.46 10.05 -7.13
C ARG A 97 -13.04 9.11 -6.06
N ALA A 98 -14.24 8.57 -6.31
CA ALA A 98 -14.88 7.63 -5.40
C ALA A 98 -14.04 6.35 -5.19
N LEU A 99 -13.54 5.76 -6.28
CA LEU A 99 -12.70 4.57 -6.22
C LEU A 99 -11.37 4.84 -5.52
N ARG A 100 -10.66 5.92 -5.88
CA ARG A 100 -9.36 6.25 -5.25
C ARG A 100 -9.50 6.49 -3.75
N ARG A 101 -10.55 7.20 -3.33
CA ARG A 101 -10.81 7.49 -1.91
C ARG A 101 -11.04 6.22 -1.08
N LEU A 102 -11.71 5.21 -1.65
CA LEU A 102 -12.08 4.00 -0.91
C LEU A 102 -11.08 2.85 -1.03
N THR A 103 -10.21 2.86 -2.05
CA THR A 103 -9.46 1.65 -2.45
C THR A 103 -7.96 1.84 -2.59
N GLN A 104 -7.46 3.08 -2.62
CA GLN A 104 -6.07 3.44 -2.92
C GLN A 104 -5.51 2.90 -4.25
N LEU A 105 -6.36 2.26 -5.09
CA LEU A 105 -5.95 1.78 -6.40
C LEU A 105 -5.60 2.93 -7.34
N ASP A 106 -4.70 2.66 -8.29
CA ASP A 106 -4.48 3.57 -9.40
C ASP A 106 -5.60 3.39 -10.44
N VAL A 107 -6.35 4.47 -10.66
CA VAL A 107 -7.57 4.48 -11.46
C VAL A 107 -7.40 5.48 -12.59
N GLY A 108 -7.54 4.98 -13.81
CA GLY A 108 -7.36 5.71 -15.06
C GLY A 108 -8.68 5.79 -15.82
N LEU A 109 -8.78 6.79 -16.69
CA LEU A 109 -9.94 7.01 -17.55
C LEU A 109 -9.53 6.74 -18.99
N LYS A 110 -10.27 5.87 -19.68
CA LYS A 110 -10.08 5.66 -21.10
C LYS A 110 -11.24 6.31 -21.84
N TRP A 111 -10.89 7.30 -22.66
CA TRP A 111 -11.87 8.03 -23.46
C TRP A 111 -12.66 7.06 -24.38
N PRO A 112 -13.99 7.23 -24.50
CA PRO A 112 -14.78 8.30 -23.90
C PRO A 112 -15.44 7.93 -22.57
N ASN A 113 -15.43 6.66 -22.16
CA ASN A 113 -16.40 6.19 -21.17
C ASN A 113 -15.97 4.97 -20.35
N ASP A 114 -14.71 4.56 -20.41
CA ASP A 114 -14.21 3.39 -19.70
C ASP A 114 -13.43 3.81 -18.45
N VAL A 115 -13.71 3.16 -17.33
CA VAL A 115 -12.93 3.31 -16.09
C VAL A 115 -12.01 2.12 -15.97
N LEU A 116 -10.71 2.37 -15.80
CA LEU A 116 -9.68 1.35 -15.75
C LEU A 116 -8.97 1.36 -14.40
N ILE A 117 -8.44 0.19 -14.02
CA ILE A 117 -7.53 0.01 -12.89
C ILE A 117 -6.17 -0.41 -13.43
N CYS A 118 -5.10 0.20 -12.93
CA CYS A 118 -3.76 -0.31 -13.13
C CYS A 118 -3.58 -1.54 -12.23
N THR A 119 -3.54 -2.71 -12.85
CA THR A 119 -3.34 -3.97 -12.13
C THR A 119 -1.92 -4.07 -11.58
N ALA A 120 -1.67 -4.99 -10.65
CA ALA A 120 -0.31 -5.21 -10.10
C ALA A 120 0.74 -5.56 -11.18
N SER A 121 0.32 -6.00 -12.38
CA SER A 121 1.21 -6.21 -13.53
C SER A 121 1.55 -4.94 -14.30
N GLY A 122 1.12 -3.76 -13.85
CA GLY A 122 1.28 -2.48 -14.56
C GLY A 122 0.33 -2.30 -15.74
N SER A 123 -0.61 -3.22 -15.96
CA SER A 123 -1.52 -3.19 -17.11
C SER A 123 -2.86 -2.54 -16.73
N TRP A 124 -3.35 -1.64 -17.58
CA TRP A 124 -4.67 -1.04 -17.43
C TRP A 124 -5.78 -1.98 -17.87
N ARG A 125 -6.70 -2.35 -16.96
CA ARG A 125 -7.86 -3.21 -17.24
C ARG A 125 -9.17 -2.53 -16.86
N LYS A 126 -10.22 -2.79 -17.64
CA LYS A 126 -11.52 -2.13 -17.49
C LYS A 126 -12.29 -2.65 -16.29
N VAL A 127 -12.49 -1.82 -15.28
CA VAL A 127 -13.34 -2.14 -14.13
C VAL A 127 -14.80 -1.75 -14.36
N GLY A 128 -15.06 -0.79 -15.24
CA GLY A 128 -16.41 -0.32 -15.45
C GLY A 128 -16.58 0.57 -16.66
N GLY A 129 -17.84 0.93 -16.92
CA GLY A 129 -18.22 1.79 -18.03
C GLY A 129 -19.29 2.79 -17.62
N ILE A 130 -19.25 3.93 -18.30
CA ILE A 130 -20.21 5.01 -18.17
C ILE A 130 -21.03 5.10 -19.46
N LEU A 131 -22.32 5.39 -19.32
CA LEU A 131 -23.22 5.64 -20.44
C LEU A 131 -24.11 6.82 -20.10
N CYS A 132 -23.80 7.98 -20.68
CA CYS A 132 -24.63 9.17 -20.57
C CYS A 132 -25.53 9.30 -21.80
N GLU A 133 -26.83 9.45 -21.57
CA GLU A 133 -27.84 9.66 -22.61
C GLU A 133 -28.58 10.97 -22.32
N ALA A 134 -28.56 11.91 -23.24
CA ALA A 134 -29.31 13.15 -23.11
C ALA A 134 -30.80 12.89 -23.35
N VAL A 135 -31.66 13.47 -22.52
CA VAL A 135 -33.11 13.41 -22.66
C VAL A 135 -33.65 14.82 -22.87
N ALA A 136 -34.34 15.01 -23.99
CA ALA A 136 -34.94 16.29 -24.33
C ALA A 136 -36.15 16.59 -23.45
N GLY A 137 -36.37 17.87 -23.16
CA GLY A 137 -37.47 18.35 -22.34
C GLY A 137 -37.37 19.87 -22.15
N ALA A 138 -38.29 20.44 -21.36
CA ALA A 138 -38.24 21.88 -21.03
C ALA A 138 -36.94 22.25 -20.30
N THR A 139 -36.41 21.32 -19.49
CA THR A 139 -35.06 21.36 -18.95
C THR A 139 -34.33 20.13 -19.48
N PRO A 140 -33.31 20.28 -20.33
CA PRO A 140 -32.53 19.14 -20.82
C PRO A 140 -31.88 18.39 -19.67
N MET A 141 -31.99 17.06 -19.70
CA MET A 141 -31.47 16.18 -18.66
C MET A 141 -30.44 15.22 -19.24
N VAL A 142 -29.58 14.67 -18.39
CA VAL A 142 -28.71 13.53 -18.70
C VAL A 142 -29.04 12.36 -17.79
N VAL A 143 -29.27 11.20 -18.40
CA VAL A 143 -29.34 9.91 -17.72
C VAL A 143 -27.94 9.30 -17.73
N ILE A 144 -27.33 9.24 -16.56
CA ILE A 144 -25.97 8.75 -16.34
C ILE A 144 -26.05 7.31 -15.84
N GLY A 145 -25.68 6.35 -16.68
CA GLY A 145 -25.51 4.95 -16.31
C GLY A 145 -24.08 4.64 -15.91
N ILE A 146 -23.90 3.98 -14.77
CA ILE A 146 -22.61 3.55 -14.22
C ILE A 146 -22.69 2.05 -13.94
N GLY A 147 -21.91 1.29 -14.71
CA GLY A 147 -21.68 -0.13 -14.51
C GLY A 147 -20.28 -0.37 -13.96
N LEU A 148 -20.15 -0.92 -12.75
CA LEU A 148 -18.85 -1.23 -12.14
C LEU A 148 -18.77 -2.69 -11.70
N ASN A 149 -17.63 -3.31 -12.01
CA ASN A 149 -17.31 -4.66 -11.57
C ASN A 149 -16.70 -4.62 -10.17
N VAL A 150 -17.42 -5.16 -9.18
CA VAL A 150 -17.01 -5.12 -7.78
C VAL A 150 -16.49 -6.48 -7.33
N TRP A 151 -17.34 -7.49 -7.32
CA TRP A 151 -17.01 -8.82 -6.78
C TRP A 151 -16.86 -9.92 -7.83
N GLN A 152 -17.00 -9.61 -9.12
CA GLN A 152 -16.84 -10.59 -10.18
C GLN A 152 -15.47 -11.27 -10.12
N LYS A 153 -15.47 -12.59 -10.30
CA LYS A 153 -14.28 -13.40 -10.53
C LYS A 153 -13.89 -13.34 -12.01
N GLU A 154 -12.67 -13.77 -12.31
CA GLU A 154 -12.12 -13.73 -13.68
C GLU A 154 -13.03 -14.40 -14.72
N GLN A 155 -13.61 -15.57 -14.39
CA GLN A 155 -14.50 -16.35 -15.26
C GLN A 155 -15.86 -15.68 -15.52
N GLU A 156 -16.24 -14.69 -14.71
CA GLU A 156 -17.54 -14.01 -14.77
C GLU A 156 -17.44 -12.69 -15.57
N LEU A 157 -16.24 -12.30 -16.00
CA LEU A 157 -15.99 -11.08 -16.75
C LEU A 157 -16.20 -11.30 -18.26
N PRO A 158 -16.64 -10.27 -19.01
CA PRO A 158 -16.98 -10.40 -20.42
C PRO A 158 -15.77 -10.54 -21.35
N SER A 159 -14.55 -10.26 -20.87
CA SER A 159 -13.30 -10.39 -21.62
C SER A 159 -12.09 -10.28 -20.70
N ASP A 160 -10.93 -10.74 -21.16
CA ASP A 160 -9.66 -10.65 -20.42
C ASP A 160 -9.14 -9.21 -20.27
N ALA A 161 -9.73 -8.24 -21.00
CA ALA A 161 -9.44 -6.82 -20.86
C ALA A 161 -10.21 -6.18 -19.69
N ALA A 162 -11.20 -6.88 -19.11
CA ALA A 162 -11.94 -6.43 -17.95
C ALA A 162 -11.27 -6.89 -16.63
N THR A 163 -11.61 -6.23 -15.54
CA THR A 163 -11.23 -6.58 -14.17
C THR A 163 -12.37 -6.26 -13.21
N SER A 164 -12.23 -6.61 -11.94
CA SER A 164 -13.10 -6.18 -10.83
C SER A 164 -12.26 -5.63 -9.68
N LEU A 165 -12.91 -4.96 -8.71
CA LEU A 165 -12.24 -4.54 -7.47
C LEU A 165 -11.71 -5.74 -6.68
N PHE A 166 -12.48 -6.83 -6.62
CA PHE A 166 -12.10 -8.06 -5.95
C PHE A 166 -10.82 -8.69 -6.53
N LEU A 167 -10.67 -8.73 -7.86
CA LEU A 167 -9.45 -9.23 -8.51
C LEU A 167 -8.22 -8.37 -8.25
N ASN A 168 -8.41 -7.11 -7.83
CA ASN A 168 -7.33 -6.20 -7.43
C ASN A 168 -7.15 -6.15 -5.90
N GLY A 169 -7.64 -7.15 -5.17
CA GLY A 169 -7.42 -7.29 -3.72
C GLY A 169 -8.28 -6.38 -2.85
N VAL A 170 -9.27 -5.69 -3.43
CA VAL A 170 -10.13 -4.75 -2.72
C VAL A 170 -11.45 -5.40 -2.32
N CYS A 171 -11.74 -5.38 -1.02
CA CYS A 171 -13.01 -5.80 -0.47
C CYS A 171 -13.81 -4.57 -0.01
N VAL A 172 -14.53 -3.94 -0.93
CA VAL A 172 -15.42 -2.81 -0.64
C VAL A 172 -16.88 -3.24 -0.65
N ASP A 173 -17.67 -2.68 0.26
CA ASP A 173 -19.12 -2.81 0.28
C ASP A 173 -19.76 -1.98 -0.84
N ARG A 174 -20.68 -2.59 -1.61
CA ARG A 174 -21.34 -1.92 -2.75
C ARG A 174 -22.12 -0.69 -2.33
N GLU A 175 -22.79 -0.71 -1.18
CA GLU A 175 -23.55 0.46 -0.72
C GLU A 175 -22.61 1.63 -0.43
N THR A 176 -21.48 1.37 0.22
CA THR A 176 -20.44 2.37 0.50
C THR A 176 -19.93 3.02 -0.78
N LEU A 177 -19.65 2.20 -1.80
CA LEU A 177 -19.18 2.70 -3.09
C LEU A 177 -20.27 3.49 -3.83
N ILE A 178 -21.53 3.04 -3.80
CA ILE A 178 -22.68 3.77 -4.38
C ILE A 178 -22.84 5.14 -3.74
N VAL A 179 -22.85 5.21 -2.40
CA VAL A 179 -22.97 6.46 -1.64
C VAL A 179 -21.84 7.42 -2.02
N GLN A 180 -20.61 6.91 -2.10
CA GLN A 180 -19.48 7.75 -2.46
C GLN A 180 -19.56 8.26 -3.91
N ILE A 181 -19.97 7.43 -4.87
CA ILE A 181 -20.16 7.85 -6.27
C ILE A 181 -21.22 8.95 -6.35
N LEU A 182 -22.35 8.78 -5.66
CA LEU A 182 -23.43 9.78 -5.65
C LEU A 182 -22.98 11.11 -5.04
N ASN A 183 -22.14 11.09 -4.00
CA ASN A 183 -21.55 12.30 -3.44
C ASN A 183 -20.60 12.99 -4.44
N GLU A 184 -19.71 12.23 -5.10
CA GLU A 184 -18.81 12.80 -6.11
C GLU A 184 -19.54 13.34 -7.34
N LEU A 185 -20.70 12.76 -7.71
CA LEU A 185 -21.53 13.29 -8.79
C LEU A 185 -22.09 14.68 -8.46
N VAL A 186 -22.44 14.96 -7.20
CA VAL A 186 -22.86 16.30 -6.76
C VAL A 186 -21.71 17.29 -6.90
N GLU A 187 -20.51 16.91 -6.47
CA GLU A 187 -19.32 17.77 -6.59
C GLU A 187 -18.97 18.07 -8.06
N VAL A 188 -19.11 17.07 -8.94
CA VAL A 188 -18.91 17.26 -10.37
C VAL A 188 -19.98 18.17 -10.97
N GLU A 189 -21.25 18.01 -10.61
CA GLU A 189 -22.35 18.89 -11.05
C GLU A 189 -22.10 20.35 -10.67
N ASN A 190 -21.66 20.58 -9.44
CA ASN A 190 -21.31 21.92 -8.96
C ASN A 190 -20.19 22.57 -9.78
N ALA A 191 -19.39 21.80 -10.52
CA ALA A 191 -18.21 22.28 -11.25
C ALA A 191 -18.28 22.12 -12.78
N TRP A 192 -19.17 21.29 -13.33
CA TRP A 192 -19.15 20.92 -14.77
C TRP A 192 -19.49 22.06 -15.74
N HIS A 193 -20.00 23.18 -15.23
CA HIS A 193 -20.20 24.43 -15.96
C HIS A 193 -18.91 25.25 -16.09
N THR A 194 -17.85 24.86 -15.37
CA THR A 194 -16.50 25.45 -15.40
C THR A 194 -15.49 24.47 -16.01
N THR A 195 -14.25 24.91 -16.20
CA THR A 195 -13.15 24.09 -16.73
C THR A 195 -12.21 23.53 -15.65
N VAL A 196 -12.51 23.75 -14.36
CA VAL A 196 -11.59 23.42 -13.25
C VAL A 196 -11.28 21.92 -13.14
N LEU A 197 -12.18 21.06 -13.63
CA LEU A 197 -12.01 19.60 -13.63
C LEU A 197 -11.45 19.05 -14.96
N ASP A 198 -11.34 19.86 -16.00
CA ASP A 198 -10.95 19.40 -17.33
C ASP A 198 -9.52 18.85 -17.31
N ASN A 199 -8.62 19.53 -16.58
CA ASN A 199 -7.23 19.08 -16.41
C ASN A 199 -7.13 17.81 -15.56
N GLU A 200 -8.01 17.61 -14.58
CA GLU A 200 -8.05 16.36 -13.82
C GLU A 200 -8.41 15.18 -14.72
N TYR A 201 -9.38 15.36 -15.63
CA TYR A 201 -9.68 14.34 -16.64
C TYR A 201 -8.49 14.12 -17.58
N ARG A 202 -7.90 15.18 -18.16
CA ARG A 202 -6.74 15.07 -19.07
C ARG A 202 -5.58 14.31 -18.42
N ASN A 203 -5.24 14.65 -17.18
CA ASN A 203 -4.13 14.05 -16.44
C ASN A 203 -4.36 12.58 -16.07
N SER A 204 -5.63 12.17 -15.97
CA SER A 204 -6.02 10.77 -15.69
C SER A 204 -6.42 9.98 -16.94
N CYS A 205 -6.44 10.61 -18.11
CA CYS A 205 -6.82 9.98 -19.36
C CYS A 205 -5.68 9.13 -19.92
N VAL A 206 -5.81 7.81 -19.85
CA VAL A 206 -4.79 6.87 -20.34
C VAL A 206 -4.80 6.72 -21.86
N THR A 207 -5.83 7.24 -22.54
CA THR A 207 -5.90 7.27 -24.00
C THR A 207 -4.93 8.29 -24.57
N VAL A 208 -4.82 9.47 -23.93
CA VAL A 208 -3.92 10.53 -24.40
C VAL A 208 -2.48 10.00 -24.37
N GLY A 209 -1.66 10.45 -25.30
CA GLY A 209 -0.33 9.93 -25.58
C GLY A 209 -0.34 8.71 -26.49
N GLN A 210 -1.25 7.76 -26.35
CA GLN A 210 -1.18 6.48 -27.06
C GLN A 210 -1.36 6.64 -28.57
N PHE A 211 -0.66 5.82 -29.37
CA PHE A 211 -1.00 5.64 -30.79
C PHE A 211 -2.27 4.78 -30.87
N VAL A 212 -3.33 5.36 -31.42
CA VAL A 212 -4.66 4.76 -31.41
C VAL A 212 -5.26 4.70 -32.80
N LYS A 213 -6.00 3.62 -33.02
CA LYS A 213 -6.95 3.48 -34.11
C LYS A 213 -8.33 3.90 -33.61
N VAL A 214 -8.86 4.95 -34.23
CA VAL A 214 -10.22 5.44 -34.05
C VAL A 214 -11.07 4.95 -35.20
N SER A 215 -12.03 4.08 -34.88
CA SER A 215 -13.04 3.61 -35.83
C SER A 215 -14.24 4.55 -35.77
N SER A 216 -14.64 5.14 -36.89
CA SER A 216 -15.89 5.90 -37.00
C SER A 216 -16.91 5.14 -37.86
N ALA A 217 -18.20 5.35 -37.59
CA ALA A 217 -19.28 4.75 -38.37
C ALA A 217 -19.51 5.48 -39.72
N GLN A 218 -19.02 6.72 -39.85
CA GLN A 218 -19.28 7.60 -41.00
C GLN A 218 -18.01 7.87 -41.82
N ALA A 219 -16.87 8.06 -41.15
CA ALA A 219 -15.57 8.17 -41.76
C ALA A 219 -14.81 6.85 -41.48
N GLY A 220 -14.10 6.30 -42.46
CA GLY A 220 -13.34 5.07 -42.27
C GLY A 220 -12.37 5.13 -41.08
N ASP A 221 -11.80 3.98 -40.71
CA ASP A 221 -10.84 3.91 -39.61
C ASP A 221 -9.67 4.88 -39.80
N VAL A 222 -9.34 5.65 -38.77
CA VAL A 222 -8.21 6.58 -38.78
C VAL A 222 -7.24 6.24 -37.65
N ASN A 223 -5.94 6.32 -37.93
CA ASN A 223 -4.88 6.11 -36.95
C ASN A 223 -4.22 7.44 -36.62
N GLY A 224 -3.72 7.60 -35.40
CA GLY A 224 -2.94 8.77 -35.00
C GLY A 224 -2.53 8.70 -33.54
N VAL A 225 -1.66 9.61 -33.12
CA VAL A 225 -1.31 9.74 -31.71
C VAL A 225 -2.41 10.54 -31.03
N ALA A 226 -3.04 10.02 -29.98
CA ALA A 226 -3.95 10.82 -29.17
C ALA A 226 -3.13 11.89 -28.43
N VAL A 227 -3.39 13.17 -28.67
CA VAL A 227 -2.52 14.25 -28.15
C VAL A 227 -3.18 15.08 -27.08
N ASP A 228 -4.52 15.18 -27.09
CA ASP A 228 -5.24 16.00 -26.12
C ASP A 228 -6.74 15.63 -26.08
N ILE A 229 -7.44 16.24 -25.12
CA ILE A 229 -8.89 16.38 -25.10
C ILE A 229 -9.19 17.89 -25.24
N ASP A 230 -9.85 18.27 -26.32
CA ASP A 230 -10.11 19.68 -26.62
C ASP A 230 -11.16 20.31 -25.69
N GLU A 231 -11.42 21.60 -25.86
CA GLU A 231 -12.36 22.39 -25.06
C GLU A 231 -13.81 21.87 -25.10
N LEU A 232 -14.15 21.04 -26.10
CA LEU A 232 -15.48 20.42 -26.28
C LEU A 232 -15.53 18.96 -25.80
N GLY A 233 -14.44 18.42 -25.23
CA GLY A 233 -14.36 17.04 -24.75
C GLY A 233 -14.08 16.01 -25.86
N ARG A 234 -13.62 16.47 -27.03
CA ARG A 234 -13.29 15.61 -28.18
C ARG A 234 -11.86 15.11 -28.09
N LEU A 235 -11.62 13.89 -28.52
CA LEU A 235 -10.27 13.32 -28.59
C LEU A 235 -9.53 13.93 -29.77
N VAL A 236 -8.40 14.60 -29.52
CA VAL A 236 -7.56 15.17 -30.59
C VAL A 236 -6.50 14.15 -30.97
N LEU A 237 -6.46 13.77 -32.25
CA LEU A 237 -5.38 12.95 -32.80
C LEU A 237 -4.40 13.83 -33.57
N ASP A 238 -3.12 13.53 -33.47
CA ASP A 238 -2.08 14.00 -34.38
C ASP A 238 -1.91 12.97 -35.48
N GLN A 239 -2.21 13.41 -36.70
CA GLN A 239 -2.20 12.65 -37.95
C GLN A 239 -1.22 13.36 -38.86
N ASP A 240 0.03 12.89 -38.87
CA ASP A 240 1.10 13.45 -39.71
C ASP A 240 1.34 14.95 -39.50
N GLY A 241 1.21 15.44 -38.26
CA GLY A 241 1.40 16.84 -37.87
C GLY A 241 0.11 17.67 -37.87
N GLU A 242 -1.00 17.15 -38.37
CA GLU A 242 -2.31 17.79 -38.29
C GLU A 242 -3.09 17.33 -37.05
N ARG A 243 -3.62 18.29 -36.28
CA ARG A 243 -4.44 18.02 -35.09
C ARG A 243 -5.91 17.94 -35.46
N VAL A 244 -6.47 16.73 -35.45
CA VAL A 244 -7.85 16.45 -35.85
C VAL A 244 -8.69 16.06 -34.62
N PRO A 245 -9.74 16.83 -34.26
CA PRO A 245 -10.63 16.48 -33.16
C PRO A 245 -11.68 15.46 -33.60
N HIS A 246 -11.94 14.46 -32.75
CA HIS A 246 -12.95 13.44 -32.98
C HIS A 246 -13.99 13.39 -31.84
N SER A 247 -15.26 13.51 -32.23
CA SER A 247 -16.38 13.57 -31.30
C SER A 247 -16.79 12.19 -30.78
N VAL A 248 -17.23 12.17 -29.53
CA VAL A 248 -17.81 10.99 -28.87
C VAL A 248 -18.93 10.36 -29.71
N GLY A 249 -19.78 11.15 -30.37
CA GLY A 249 -20.91 10.65 -31.18
C GLY A 249 -20.51 9.83 -32.41
N ASP A 250 -19.35 10.14 -33.01
CA ASP A 250 -18.94 9.59 -34.30
C ASP A 250 -18.01 8.37 -34.17
N ILE A 251 -17.51 8.11 -32.96
CA ILE A 251 -16.51 7.06 -32.68
C ILE A 251 -17.15 5.77 -32.17
N VAL A 252 -16.85 4.70 -32.89
CA VAL A 252 -17.19 3.30 -32.60
C VAL A 252 -16.22 2.70 -31.57
N HIS A 253 -14.91 2.85 -31.80
CA HIS A 253 -13.87 2.37 -30.88
C HIS A 253 -12.61 3.21 -30.93
N VAL A 254 -11.89 3.19 -29.81
CA VAL A 254 -10.48 3.58 -29.71
C VAL A 254 -9.68 2.38 -29.21
N ARG A 255 -8.70 1.94 -30.00
CA ARG A 255 -7.80 0.81 -29.67
C ARG A 255 -6.34 1.20 -29.86
N PRO A 256 -5.41 0.72 -29.02
CA PRO A 256 -3.98 0.83 -29.30
C PRO A 256 -3.65 0.24 -30.68
N ALA A 257 -2.74 0.88 -31.41
CA ALA A 257 -2.18 0.37 -32.65
C ALA A 257 -0.64 0.51 -32.63
N PRO A 258 0.11 -0.36 -33.33
CA PRO A 258 1.54 -0.17 -33.50
C PRO A 258 1.81 1.05 -34.42
N PRO A 259 2.83 1.88 -34.13
CA PRO A 259 3.20 2.98 -35.02
C PRO A 259 3.66 2.41 -36.38
N SER A 260 3.26 3.07 -37.47
CA SER A 260 3.77 2.75 -38.82
C SER A 260 5.22 3.20 -38.94
N ASP A 261 6.10 2.31 -39.44
CA ASP A 261 7.53 2.57 -39.61
C ASP A 261 7.80 3.81 -40.49
N GLY A 262 8.45 4.82 -39.90
CA GLY A 262 9.23 5.84 -40.63
C GLY A 262 8.95 7.31 -40.29
N LEU A 263 9.82 7.94 -39.48
CA LEU A 263 10.64 9.12 -39.79
C LEU A 263 11.23 9.78 -38.51
N PRO A 264 12.46 10.35 -38.56
CA PRO A 264 13.14 10.90 -37.40
C PRO A 264 12.98 12.44 -37.27
N GLY A 265 12.84 12.89 -36.02
CA GLY A 265 13.18 14.24 -35.57
C GLY A 265 12.00 15.12 -35.20
N GLN A 266 11.82 15.39 -33.90
CA GLN A 266 11.29 16.66 -33.37
C GLN A 266 11.60 16.82 -31.87
N VAL A 267 11.82 18.08 -31.50
CA VAL A 267 12.30 18.65 -30.22
C VAL A 267 11.32 18.37 -29.06
N PRO A 268 11.78 18.15 -27.80
CA PRO A 268 10.90 17.66 -26.74
C PRO A 268 9.97 18.75 -26.19
N SER A 269 8.68 18.44 -26.17
CA SER A 269 7.60 19.27 -25.63
C SER A 269 6.74 18.42 -24.70
N ARG A 270 6.68 18.83 -23.42
CA ARG A 270 5.70 18.46 -22.36
C ARG A 270 5.14 17.03 -22.45
N ALA A 271 5.72 16.12 -21.65
CA ALA A 271 5.47 14.69 -21.70
C ALA A 271 3.98 14.30 -21.59
N ARG A 272 3.44 13.70 -22.67
CA ARG A 272 2.12 13.07 -22.75
C ARG A 272 2.19 11.58 -22.32
N PRO A 273 1.08 10.84 -22.10
CA PRO A 273 1.14 9.48 -21.57
C PRO A 273 1.80 8.38 -22.43
N ALA A 274 2.07 8.58 -23.74
CA ALA A 274 2.99 7.70 -24.48
C ALA A 274 4.45 8.09 -24.31
N ASP A 275 4.73 9.36 -24.01
CA ASP A 275 6.03 9.74 -23.49
C ASP A 275 6.21 9.10 -22.11
N ARG A 276 5.15 8.94 -21.29
CA ARG A 276 5.25 8.19 -20.03
C ARG A 276 5.51 6.69 -20.23
N ALA A 277 4.83 6.02 -21.14
CA ALA A 277 5.08 4.59 -21.41
C ALA A 277 6.50 4.38 -21.97
N ARG A 278 6.92 5.19 -22.94
CA ARG A 278 8.30 5.18 -23.46
C ARG A 278 9.32 5.58 -22.41
N PHE A 279 9.00 6.52 -21.54
CA PHE A 279 9.84 6.94 -20.43
C PHE A 279 10.00 5.81 -19.40
N VAL A 280 8.91 5.13 -19.04
CA VAL A 280 8.97 3.94 -18.18
C VAL A 280 9.79 2.84 -18.84
N ASP A 281 9.59 2.58 -20.13
CA ASP A 281 10.39 1.59 -20.87
C ASP A 281 11.88 1.99 -20.92
N GLN A 282 12.21 3.28 -21.09
CA GLN A 282 13.58 3.80 -21.06
C GLN A 282 14.23 3.69 -19.68
N ILE A 283 13.51 4.08 -18.62
CA ILE A 283 13.97 3.96 -17.23
C ILE A 283 14.19 2.49 -16.89
N GLU A 284 13.29 1.61 -17.30
CA GLU A 284 13.43 0.18 -17.08
C GLU A 284 14.60 -0.42 -17.86
N GLU A 285 14.81 -0.02 -19.12
CA GLU A 285 15.98 -0.43 -19.90
C GLU A 285 17.29 0.05 -19.27
N GLN A 286 17.32 1.26 -18.68
CA GLN A 286 18.47 1.76 -17.92
C GLN A 286 18.71 0.93 -16.64
N LEU A 287 17.65 0.65 -15.87
CA LEU A 287 17.75 -0.11 -14.62
C LEU A 287 18.14 -1.59 -14.84
N LEU A 288 17.62 -2.20 -15.91
CA LEU A 288 17.83 -3.62 -16.21
C LEU A 288 18.93 -3.85 -17.26
N GLY A 289 19.53 -2.80 -17.82
CA GLY A 289 20.62 -2.86 -18.78
C GLY A 289 20.31 -3.65 -20.07
N SER A 290 19.05 -3.93 -20.39
CA SER A 290 18.65 -4.61 -21.63
C SER A 290 17.16 -4.38 -21.97
N PRO A 291 16.82 -4.28 -23.27
CA PRO A 291 15.45 -4.02 -23.70
C PRO A 291 14.55 -5.26 -23.59
N ARG A 292 13.25 -5.01 -23.37
CA ARG A 292 12.20 -6.04 -23.39
C ARG A 292 12.02 -6.57 -24.80
N THR A 293 12.51 -7.78 -25.05
CA THR A 293 12.52 -8.41 -26.38
C THR A 293 12.00 -9.84 -26.34
N LEU A 294 11.73 -10.39 -25.16
CA LEU A 294 11.42 -11.80 -24.95
C LEU A 294 10.04 -12.01 -24.34
N ARG A 295 9.42 -13.11 -24.77
CA ARG A 295 8.25 -13.74 -24.18
C ARG A 295 8.66 -14.78 -23.14
N ARG A 296 7.73 -15.20 -22.30
CA ARG A 296 8.00 -16.21 -21.25
C ARG A 296 8.51 -17.54 -21.80
N ALA A 297 7.91 -18.01 -22.89
CA ALA A 297 8.29 -19.27 -23.52
C ALA A 297 9.75 -19.21 -24.01
N GLU A 298 10.17 -18.06 -24.53
CA GLU A 298 11.54 -17.83 -25.00
C GLU A 298 12.52 -17.79 -23.83
N VAL A 299 12.18 -17.11 -22.73
CA VAL A 299 12.99 -17.13 -21.49
C VAL A 299 13.16 -18.55 -20.96
N SER A 300 12.07 -19.33 -20.92
CA SER A 300 12.08 -20.72 -20.42
C SER A 300 12.95 -21.62 -21.30
N ALA A 301 12.83 -21.47 -22.62
CA ALA A 301 13.66 -22.18 -23.59
C ALA A 301 15.14 -21.82 -23.48
N LEU A 302 15.47 -20.53 -23.38
CA LEU A 302 16.85 -20.02 -23.25
C LEU A 302 17.49 -20.39 -21.90
N ALA A 303 16.70 -20.48 -20.83
CA ALA A 303 17.15 -20.96 -19.53
C ALA A 303 17.18 -22.50 -19.42
N GLY A 304 16.59 -23.20 -20.40
CA GLY A 304 16.53 -24.66 -20.45
C GLY A 304 15.68 -25.28 -19.34
N VAL A 305 14.57 -24.64 -18.97
CA VAL A 305 13.63 -25.13 -17.93
C VAL A 305 12.26 -25.42 -18.51
N ASP A 306 11.51 -26.28 -17.81
CA ASP A 306 10.09 -26.41 -18.11
C ASP A 306 9.33 -25.12 -17.73
N GLU A 307 8.24 -24.90 -18.45
CA GLU A 307 7.44 -23.69 -18.33
C GLU A 307 6.75 -23.58 -16.94
N THR A 308 6.52 -24.71 -16.27
CA THR A 308 5.84 -24.75 -14.97
C THR A 308 6.78 -24.24 -13.87
N PHE A 309 8.03 -24.70 -13.88
CA PHE A 309 9.07 -24.24 -12.97
C PHE A 309 9.35 -22.75 -13.16
N SER A 310 9.55 -22.30 -14.41
CA SER A 310 9.73 -20.89 -14.77
C SER A 310 8.59 -20.01 -14.25
N ARG A 311 7.33 -20.44 -14.48
CA ARG A 311 6.13 -19.74 -14.01
C ARG A 311 6.04 -19.66 -12.48
N ASN A 312 6.39 -20.74 -11.77
CA ASN A 312 6.39 -20.78 -10.32
C ASN A 312 7.45 -19.86 -9.72
N LEU A 313 8.63 -19.83 -10.32
CA LEU A 313 9.73 -18.98 -9.90
C LEU A 313 9.38 -17.49 -10.08
N TRP A 314 8.69 -17.11 -11.17
CA TRP A 314 8.37 -15.69 -11.45
C TRP A 314 7.30 -15.15 -10.52
N ARG A 315 6.27 -15.97 -10.30
CA ARG A 315 5.25 -15.69 -9.29
C ARG A 315 5.87 -15.55 -7.90
N ALA A 316 6.95 -16.28 -7.61
CA ALA A 316 7.66 -16.14 -6.35
C ALA A 316 8.44 -14.82 -6.29
N LEU A 317 9.19 -14.45 -7.33
CA LEU A 317 9.92 -13.18 -7.39
C LEU A 317 9.02 -11.93 -7.41
N GLY A 318 7.73 -12.08 -7.69
CA GLY A 318 6.76 -10.98 -7.70
C GLY A 318 6.69 -10.24 -9.02
N PHE A 319 7.29 -10.77 -10.09
CA PHE A 319 7.20 -10.18 -11.42
C PHE A 319 5.78 -10.26 -11.98
N ALA A 320 5.44 -9.28 -12.83
CA ALA A 320 4.13 -9.11 -13.44
C ALA A 320 3.54 -10.43 -13.96
N ASN A 321 2.24 -10.67 -13.70
CA ASN A 321 1.46 -11.71 -14.38
C ASN A 321 1.26 -11.33 -15.86
N ALA A 322 2.34 -11.41 -16.63
CA ALA A 322 2.31 -11.28 -18.07
C ALA A 322 1.44 -12.39 -18.67
N ARG A 323 0.89 -12.19 -19.86
CA ARG A 323 0.40 -13.32 -20.67
C ARG A 323 1.59 -14.03 -21.30
N ASP A 324 1.40 -15.28 -21.72
CA ASP A 324 2.47 -16.03 -22.38
C ASP A 324 2.93 -15.34 -23.68
N ASP A 325 2.03 -14.55 -24.29
CA ASP A 325 2.28 -13.79 -25.52
C ASP A 325 2.82 -12.36 -25.32
N ASP A 326 3.00 -11.91 -24.08
CA ASP A 326 3.49 -10.55 -23.84
C ASP A 326 5.02 -10.49 -23.96
N VAL A 327 5.53 -9.49 -24.69
CA VAL A 327 6.96 -9.19 -24.80
C VAL A 327 7.35 -8.25 -23.67
N VAL A 328 7.64 -8.81 -22.51
CA VAL A 328 7.90 -8.04 -21.28
C VAL A 328 9.18 -8.47 -20.56
N PHE A 329 9.90 -9.45 -21.10
CA PHE A 329 11.14 -9.97 -20.52
C PHE A 329 12.35 -9.52 -21.35
N ASN A 330 13.51 -9.50 -20.70
CA ASN A 330 14.79 -9.14 -21.30
C ASN A 330 15.87 -10.22 -21.03
N GLN A 331 17.10 -9.94 -21.44
CA GLN A 331 18.19 -10.90 -21.31
C GLN A 331 18.62 -11.10 -19.84
N GLN A 332 18.49 -10.09 -18.97
CA GLN A 332 18.81 -10.25 -17.56
C GLN A 332 17.84 -11.20 -16.85
N ASP A 333 16.57 -11.23 -17.26
CA ASP A 333 15.62 -12.22 -16.77
C ASP A 333 16.11 -13.63 -17.07
N VAL A 334 16.61 -13.88 -18.29
CA VAL A 334 17.17 -15.17 -18.69
C VAL A 334 18.33 -15.60 -17.79
N GLU A 335 19.25 -14.69 -17.51
CA GLU A 335 20.42 -14.98 -16.66
C GLU A 335 20.03 -15.20 -15.20
N ALA A 336 19.04 -14.47 -14.68
CA ALA A 336 18.49 -14.71 -13.34
C ALA A 336 17.86 -16.11 -13.22
N VAL A 337 17.14 -16.59 -14.24
CA VAL A 337 16.63 -17.99 -14.25
C VAL A 337 17.78 -18.97 -14.21
N LYS A 338 18.77 -18.79 -15.09
CA LYS A 338 19.88 -19.73 -15.25
C LYS A 338 20.67 -19.88 -13.96
N ALA A 339 20.88 -18.78 -13.24
CA ALA A 339 21.52 -18.79 -11.93
C ALA A 339 20.75 -19.66 -10.92
N MET A 340 19.43 -19.48 -10.81
CA MET A 340 18.58 -20.28 -9.93
C MET A 340 18.56 -21.76 -10.32
N VAL A 341 18.45 -22.05 -11.62
CA VAL A 341 18.43 -23.42 -12.16
C VAL A 341 19.76 -24.13 -11.94
N ALA A 342 20.88 -23.42 -12.10
CA ALA A 342 22.21 -23.97 -11.83
C ALA A 342 22.35 -24.39 -10.36
N MET A 343 21.82 -23.60 -9.42
CA MET A 343 21.81 -23.97 -7.99
C MET A 343 20.94 -25.20 -7.70
N VAL A 344 19.80 -25.35 -8.37
CA VAL A 344 18.94 -26.54 -8.21
C VAL A 344 19.58 -27.78 -8.84
N ARG A 345 20.12 -27.66 -10.07
CA ARG A 345 20.76 -28.78 -10.79
C ARG A 345 22.03 -29.29 -10.14
N SER A 346 22.82 -28.39 -9.53
CA SER A 346 24.01 -28.78 -8.77
C SER A 346 23.70 -29.43 -7.42
N GLY A 347 22.42 -29.46 -7.00
CA GLY A 347 22.01 -29.97 -5.70
C GLY A 347 22.28 -29.01 -4.54
N LEU A 348 22.69 -27.76 -4.81
CA LEU A 348 22.90 -26.75 -3.78
C LEU A 348 21.58 -26.37 -3.09
N LEU A 349 20.47 -26.34 -3.83
CA LEU A 349 19.13 -26.06 -3.33
C LEU A 349 18.13 -27.09 -3.86
N THR A 350 17.11 -27.44 -3.06
CA THR A 350 15.93 -28.12 -3.59
C THR A 350 15.06 -27.12 -4.35
N GLU A 351 14.20 -27.60 -5.26
CA GLU A 351 13.24 -26.78 -6.00
C GLU A 351 12.35 -25.97 -5.05
N GLN A 352 11.83 -26.61 -4.00
CA GLN A 352 11.00 -25.98 -2.98
C GLN A 352 11.76 -24.87 -2.22
N THR A 353 13.03 -25.09 -1.89
CA THR A 353 13.88 -24.10 -1.24
C THR A 353 14.16 -22.91 -2.16
N ALA A 354 14.44 -23.15 -3.44
CA ALA A 354 14.69 -22.10 -4.42
C ALA A 354 13.47 -21.18 -4.61
N ILE A 355 12.27 -21.77 -4.73
CA ILE A 355 11.01 -21.01 -4.79
C ILE A 355 10.77 -20.22 -3.48
N GLY A 356 11.11 -20.81 -2.34
CA GLY A 356 11.03 -20.13 -1.04
C GLY A 356 11.94 -18.91 -0.96
N ILE A 357 13.19 -19.04 -1.40
CA ILE A 357 14.17 -17.94 -1.46
C ILE A 357 13.70 -16.87 -2.43
N ALA A 358 13.28 -17.23 -3.64
CA ALA A 358 12.74 -16.31 -4.63
C ALA A 358 11.60 -15.47 -4.04
N ARG A 359 10.68 -16.10 -3.29
CA ARG A 359 9.57 -15.41 -2.64
C ARG A 359 10.00 -14.45 -1.54
N ALA A 360 10.99 -14.84 -0.74
CA ALA A 360 11.53 -13.98 0.31
C ALA A 360 12.24 -12.77 -0.31
N VAL A 361 13.10 -12.99 -1.31
CA VAL A 361 13.83 -11.92 -2.02
C VAL A 361 12.85 -10.96 -2.67
N GLY A 362 11.91 -11.45 -3.49
CA GLY A 362 10.95 -10.62 -4.21
C GLY A 362 10.14 -9.70 -3.29
N ARG A 363 9.61 -10.23 -2.18
CA ARG A 363 8.86 -9.42 -1.19
C ARG A 363 9.72 -8.37 -0.50
N SER A 364 10.96 -8.71 -0.15
CA SER A 364 11.86 -7.79 0.53
C SER A 364 12.34 -6.67 -0.39
N THR A 365 12.67 -6.98 -1.65
CA THR A 365 13.13 -6.00 -2.64
C THR A 365 12.00 -5.10 -3.13
N ASP A 366 10.78 -5.61 -3.29
CA ASP A 366 9.59 -4.81 -3.62
C ASP A 366 9.32 -3.74 -2.55
N ARG A 367 9.31 -4.15 -1.27
CA ARG A 367 9.15 -3.22 -0.15
C ARG A 367 10.26 -2.18 -0.07
N MET A 368 11.50 -2.59 -0.36
CA MET A 368 12.65 -1.68 -0.39
C MET A 368 12.54 -0.67 -1.54
N ALA A 369 12.14 -1.11 -2.73
CA ALA A 369 11.95 -0.24 -3.89
C ALA A 369 10.87 0.81 -3.62
N MET A 370 9.73 0.42 -3.04
CA MET A 370 8.68 1.36 -2.63
C MET A 370 9.17 2.37 -1.59
N TRP A 371 9.96 1.91 -0.61
CA TRP A 371 10.52 2.78 0.42
C TRP A 371 11.53 3.78 -0.13
N LEU A 372 12.44 3.34 -1.01
CA LEU A 372 13.38 4.23 -1.69
C LEU A 372 12.65 5.27 -2.54
N LEU A 373 11.63 4.85 -3.31
CA LEU A 373 10.80 5.76 -4.08
C LEU A 373 10.15 6.82 -3.18
N GLN A 374 9.61 6.42 -2.04
CA GLN A 374 9.00 7.34 -1.08
C GLN A 374 10.02 8.34 -0.52
N LEU A 375 11.19 7.88 -0.08
CA LEU A 375 12.23 8.76 0.47
C LEU A 375 12.75 9.78 -0.55
N ILE A 376 13.00 9.34 -1.78
CA ILE A 376 13.43 10.22 -2.86
C ILE A 376 12.31 11.22 -3.21
N SER A 377 11.07 10.76 -3.28
CA SER A 377 9.91 11.65 -3.47
C SER A 377 9.84 12.70 -2.36
N ASP A 378 9.92 12.30 -1.09
CA ASP A 378 9.81 13.20 0.06
C ASP A 378 10.97 14.21 0.10
N MET A 379 12.20 13.76 -0.19
CA MET A 379 13.37 14.63 -0.28
C MET A 379 13.20 15.70 -1.37
N MET A 380 12.66 15.31 -2.54
CA MET A 380 12.44 16.22 -3.67
C MET A 380 11.26 17.17 -3.47
N LEU A 381 10.26 16.78 -2.66
CA LEU A 381 9.05 17.54 -2.39
C LEU A 381 9.14 18.39 -1.10
N ALA A 382 10.27 18.32 -0.37
CA ALA A 382 10.46 19.02 0.90
C ALA A 382 10.50 20.56 0.80
N ASP A 383 10.81 21.12 -0.38
CA ASP A 383 11.07 22.57 -0.57
C ASP A 383 9.94 23.36 -1.26
N GLU A 384 8.92 22.71 -1.84
CA GLU A 384 7.87 23.44 -2.58
C GLU A 384 6.49 22.81 -2.39
N GLY A 385 5.52 23.63 -1.99
CA GLY A 385 4.14 23.25 -1.72
C GLY A 385 3.52 22.27 -2.72
N PHE A 386 2.78 21.31 -2.15
CA PHE A 386 2.06 20.20 -2.77
C PHE A 386 1.50 20.45 -4.18
N GLU A 387 2.07 19.75 -5.17
CA GLU A 387 1.40 19.18 -6.36
C GLU A 387 2.39 18.25 -7.10
N VAL A 388 2.08 16.95 -7.22
CA VAL A 388 2.90 16.01 -8.02
C VAL A 388 2.37 16.03 -9.44
N ASP A 389 2.99 16.82 -10.32
CA ASP A 389 2.77 16.76 -11.77
C ASP A 389 3.76 15.76 -12.43
N THR A 390 3.43 15.35 -13.65
CA THR A 390 4.22 14.51 -14.56
C THR A 390 5.69 14.81 -14.65
N THR A 391 6.05 16.08 -14.70
CA THR A 391 7.45 16.52 -14.77
C THR A 391 8.20 16.10 -13.51
N ARG A 392 7.61 16.29 -12.32
CA ARG A 392 8.18 15.87 -11.04
C ARG A 392 8.28 14.34 -10.92
N ALA A 393 7.33 13.59 -11.47
CA ALA A 393 7.41 12.12 -11.51
C ALA A 393 8.55 11.64 -12.42
N GLY A 394 8.82 12.36 -13.52
CA GLY A 394 9.99 12.13 -14.37
C GLY A 394 11.30 12.39 -13.63
N ASP A 395 11.40 13.56 -12.97
CA ASP A 395 12.58 13.93 -12.19
C ASP A 395 12.86 12.92 -11.05
N VAL A 396 11.81 12.46 -10.36
CA VAL A 396 11.92 11.41 -9.33
C VAL A 396 12.40 10.09 -9.92
N ALA A 397 11.90 9.69 -11.09
CA ALA A 397 12.31 8.45 -11.74
C ALA A 397 13.77 8.51 -12.24
N GLU A 398 14.20 9.61 -12.86
CA GLU A 398 15.61 9.81 -13.25
C GLU A 398 16.53 9.80 -12.02
N ARG A 399 16.10 10.45 -10.93
CA ARG A 399 16.83 10.42 -9.66
C ARG A 399 16.90 9.02 -9.07
N MET A 400 15.81 8.24 -9.17
CA MET A 400 15.78 6.85 -8.73
C MET A 400 16.76 5.97 -9.51
N VAL A 401 16.93 6.19 -10.82
CA VAL A 401 17.97 5.49 -11.61
C VAL A 401 19.35 5.79 -11.03
N GLN A 402 19.70 7.06 -10.86
CA GLN A 402 21.00 7.46 -10.28
C GLN A 402 21.22 6.89 -8.87
N VAL A 403 20.19 6.92 -8.02
CA VAL A 403 20.27 6.36 -6.67
C VAL A 403 20.42 4.84 -6.70
N SER A 404 19.77 4.16 -7.64
CA SER A 404 19.86 2.70 -7.77
C SER A 404 21.27 2.22 -8.09
N GLU A 405 22.03 2.98 -8.90
CA GLU A 405 23.43 2.66 -9.24
C GLU A 405 24.33 2.59 -8.01
N GLU A 406 24.05 3.40 -6.98
CA GLU A 406 24.79 3.43 -5.72
C GLU A 406 24.21 2.49 -4.66
N VAL A 407 22.87 2.37 -4.59
CA VAL A 407 22.18 1.58 -3.57
C VAL A 407 22.25 0.08 -3.85
N VAL A 408 22.18 -0.36 -5.12
CA VAL A 408 22.21 -1.80 -5.45
C VAL A 408 23.52 -2.46 -4.97
N PRO A 409 24.73 -1.91 -5.24
CA PRO A 409 25.97 -2.45 -4.68
C PRO A 409 26.00 -2.45 -3.15
N LEU A 410 25.44 -1.43 -2.51
CA LEU A 410 25.33 -1.37 -1.06
C LEU A 410 24.44 -2.49 -0.51
N VAL A 411 23.29 -2.75 -1.14
CA VAL A 411 22.38 -3.84 -0.78
C VAL A 411 23.07 -5.19 -0.94
N GLU A 412 23.85 -5.38 -2.01
CA GLU A 412 24.63 -6.60 -2.21
C GLU A 412 25.65 -6.79 -1.06
N TYR A 413 26.42 -5.75 -0.74
CA TYR A 413 27.39 -5.78 0.35
C TYR A 413 26.73 -6.08 1.71
N VAL A 414 25.66 -5.36 2.05
CA VAL A 414 24.91 -5.53 3.30
C VAL A 414 24.32 -6.94 3.38
N THR A 415 23.79 -7.47 2.27
CA THR A 415 23.28 -8.85 2.20
C THR A 415 24.39 -9.85 2.50
N ARG A 416 25.56 -9.71 1.87
CA ARG A 416 26.72 -10.59 2.14
C ARG A 416 27.17 -10.49 3.60
N ARG A 417 27.21 -9.28 4.17
CA ARG A 417 27.55 -9.06 5.58
C ARG A 417 26.53 -9.70 6.53
N ASN A 418 25.24 -9.59 6.22
CA ASN A 418 24.16 -10.20 7.00
C ASN A 418 24.17 -11.73 6.93
N ILE A 419 24.52 -12.30 5.77
CA ILE A 419 24.73 -13.74 5.63
C ILE A 419 25.92 -14.19 6.49
N ALA A 420 27.06 -13.49 6.42
CA ALA A 420 28.23 -13.80 7.25
C ALA A 420 27.90 -13.72 8.75
N ASN A 421 27.17 -12.69 9.19
CA ASN A 421 26.72 -12.55 10.57
C ASN A 421 25.74 -13.65 10.98
N SER A 422 24.85 -14.08 10.07
CA SER A 422 23.90 -15.19 10.32
C SER A 422 24.62 -16.53 10.44
N ILE A 423 25.64 -16.79 9.62
CA ILE A 423 26.49 -17.97 9.73
C ILE A 423 27.26 -17.94 11.04
N ALA A 424 27.86 -16.81 11.42
CA ALA A 424 28.56 -16.67 12.70
C ALA A 424 27.63 -16.90 13.90
N ARG A 425 26.37 -16.44 13.82
CA ARG A 425 25.32 -16.76 14.82
C ARG A 425 25.01 -18.25 14.85
N MET A 426 24.72 -18.85 13.70
CA MET A 426 24.40 -20.27 13.58
C MET A 426 25.52 -21.16 14.13
N VAL A 427 26.79 -20.84 13.85
CA VAL A 427 27.96 -21.56 14.38
C VAL A 427 28.09 -21.38 15.89
N ALA A 428 27.89 -20.17 16.40
CA ALA A 428 27.93 -19.91 17.84
C ALA A 428 26.78 -20.59 18.60
N ASP A 429 25.63 -20.78 17.95
CA ASP A 429 24.43 -21.42 18.51
C ASP A 429 24.45 -22.95 18.40
N ALA A 430 25.36 -23.52 17.59
CA ALA A 430 25.52 -24.96 17.43
C ALA A 430 26.23 -25.57 18.66
N GLU A 431 25.56 -25.59 19.80
CA GLU A 431 25.96 -26.42 20.95
C GLU A 431 25.62 -27.90 20.67
N PRO A 432 26.50 -28.86 21.02
CA PRO A 432 26.36 -30.28 20.64
C PRO A 432 25.05 -30.99 21.07
N ASP A 433 24.32 -30.46 22.06
CA ASP A 433 23.15 -31.12 22.66
C ASP A 433 21.80 -30.39 22.44
N SER A 434 21.73 -29.36 21.59
CA SER A 434 20.52 -28.52 21.49
C SER A 434 19.55 -28.89 20.33
N HIS A 435 18.68 -29.88 20.56
CA HIS A 435 17.54 -30.14 19.67
C HIS A 435 16.30 -29.25 19.98
N VAL A 436 16.36 -28.36 20.98
CA VAL A 436 15.22 -27.54 21.43
C VAL A 436 15.65 -26.11 21.85
N GLY A 437 15.75 -25.19 20.88
CA GLY A 437 15.84 -23.73 21.09
C GLY A 437 17.16 -23.21 21.67
N VAL A 438 17.43 -21.92 21.47
CA VAL A 438 18.63 -21.20 21.97
C VAL A 438 18.28 -20.36 23.20
N VAL A 439 19.20 -20.23 24.16
CA VAL A 439 19.02 -19.33 25.30
C VAL A 439 19.28 -17.89 24.85
N ARG A 440 18.34 -17.00 25.17
CA ARG A 440 18.41 -15.56 24.90
C ARG A 440 17.82 -14.76 26.05
N THR A 441 18.31 -13.54 26.23
CA THR A 441 17.61 -12.51 27.00
C THR A 441 16.79 -11.68 26.01
N VAL A 442 15.48 -11.66 26.24
CA VAL A 442 14.48 -10.97 25.41
C VAL A 442 14.02 -9.73 26.15
N GLY A 443 13.96 -8.59 25.46
CA GLY A 443 13.47 -7.34 26.00
C GLY A 443 12.40 -6.70 25.11
N PHE A 444 11.42 -6.09 25.75
CA PHE A 444 10.38 -5.28 25.12
C PHE A 444 10.41 -3.89 25.72
N ALA A 445 10.49 -2.86 24.88
CA ALA A 445 10.38 -1.46 25.30
C ALA A 445 9.20 -0.78 24.59
N ASP A 446 8.36 -0.09 25.35
CA ASP A 446 7.08 0.47 24.90
C ASP A 446 6.95 1.95 25.32
N LEU A 447 6.50 2.82 24.41
CA LEU A 447 6.28 4.25 24.71
C LEU A 447 4.99 4.45 25.51
N VAL A 448 5.10 5.11 26.66
CA VAL A 448 3.95 5.35 27.54
C VAL A 448 2.96 6.32 26.90
N ASN A 449 1.66 5.98 26.94
CA ASN A 449 0.52 6.79 26.47
C ASN A 449 0.48 7.10 24.96
N PHE A 450 1.25 6.38 24.13
CA PHE A 450 1.32 6.59 22.69
C PHE A 450 -0.07 6.61 22.01
N THR A 451 -0.93 5.62 22.28
CA THR A 451 -2.27 5.50 21.67
C THR A 451 -3.17 6.72 21.94
N ARG A 452 -2.97 7.42 23.07
CA ARG A 452 -3.73 8.63 23.42
C ARG A 452 -3.23 9.83 22.61
N ARG A 453 -1.91 9.92 22.39
CA ARG A 453 -1.25 11.03 21.70
C ARG A 453 -1.46 10.98 20.18
N VAL A 454 -1.52 9.77 19.62
CA VAL A 454 -1.85 9.51 18.20
C VAL A 454 -3.16 10.19 17.80
N ARG A 455 -4.18 10.20 18.66
CA ARG A 455 -5.49 10.80 18.37
C ARG A 455 -5.47 12.33 18.22
N SER A 456 -4.44 12.97 18.73
CA SER A 456 -4.27 14.44 18.71
C SER A 456 -3.15 14.91 17.77
N MET A 457 -2.46 13.98 17.10
CA MET A 457 -1.33 14.27 16.22
C MET A 457 -1.77 14.31 14.76
N SER A 458 -1.10 15.13 13.97
CA SER A 458 -1.19 15.02 12.51
C SER A 458 -0.49 13.73 12.05
N GLU A 459 -0.86 13.20 10.88
CA GLU A 459 -0.22 12.00 10.31
C GLU A 459 1.30 12.22 10.10
N ARG A 460 1.70 13.45 9.77
CA ARG A 460 3.11 13.84 9.60
C ARG A 460 3.88 13.79 10.93
N ASP A 461 3.33 14.34 12.00
CA ASP A 461 3.98 14.35 13.32
C ASP A 461 4.11 12.94 13.88
N LEU A 462 3.10 12.09 13.64
CA LEU A 462 3.15 10.68 14.00
C LEU A 462 4.27 9.95 13.25
N ALA A 463 4.38 10.13 11.93
CA ALA A 463 5.43 9.51 11.13
C ALA A 463 6.83 9.94 11.60
N LEU A 464 7.03 11.24 11.88
CA LEU A 464 8.30 11.75 12.42
C LEU A 464 8.65 11.15 13.78
N LEU A 465 7.67 11.02 14.67
CA LEU A 465 7.88 10.43 15.99
C LEU A 465 8.28 8.95 15.90
N VAL A 466 7.60 8.17 15.04
CA VAL A 466 7.93 6.76 14.81
C VAL A 466 9.35 6.63 14.23
N ILE A 467 9.70 7.36 13.17
CA ILE A 467 11.04 7.32 12.56
C ILE A 467 12.12 7.66 13.58
N ARG A 468 11.87 8.68 14.42
CA ARG A 468 12.82 9.11 15.44
C ARG A 468 13.02 8.06 16.52
N PHE A 469 11.94 7.43 16.98
CA PHE A 469 12.02 6.34 17.95
C PHE A 469 12.73 5.11 17.36
N GLU A 470 12.35 4.68 16.15
CA GLU A 470 12.99 3.54 15.47
C GLU A 470 14.49 3.76 15.25
N SER A 471 14.91 4.98 14.87
CA SER A 471 16.32 5.32 14.66
C SER A 471 17.12 5.23 15.96
N LEU A 472 16.62 5.85 17.04
CA LEU A 472 17.26 5.82 18.37
C LEU A 472 17.41 4.38 18.87
N VAL A 473 16.36 3.58 18.73
CA VAL A 473 16.34 2.18 19.14
C VAL A 473 17.35 1.35 18.33
N SER A 474 17.40 1.55 17.01
CA SER A 474 18.37 0.89 16.12
C SER A 474 19.81 1.15 16.57
N ASP A 475 20.15 2.40 16.85
CA ASP A 475 21.52 2.79 17.24
C ASP A 475 21.91 2.17 18.59
N VAL A 476 21.06 2.29 19.61
CA VAL A 476 21.34 1.76 20.96
C VAL A 476 21.50 0.24 20.95
N VAL A 477 20.60 -0.47 20.28
CA VAL A 477 20.65 -1.94 20.22
C VAL A 477 21.90 -2.41 19.46
N ALA A 478 22.25 -1.74 18.35
CA ALA A 478 23.41 -2.10 17.55
C ALA A 478 24.74 -1.87 18.31
N LEU A 479 24.87 -0.76 19.04
CA LEU A 479 26.07 -0.43 19.82
C LEU A 479 26.38 -1.47 20.91
N ALA A 480 25.34 -2.03 21.53
CA ALA A 480 25.50 -3.08 22.54
C ALA A 480 25.64 -4.50 21.95
N GLY A 481 25.62 -4.66 20.62
CA GLY A 481 25.71 -5.98 19.97
C GLY A 481 24.42 -6.80 20.04
N GLY A 482 23.28 -6.16 20.32
CA GLY A 482 21.96 -6.77 20.33
C GLY A 482 21.36 -6.92 18.93
N ALA A 483 20.18 -7.55 18.87
CA ALA A 483 19.41 -7.68 17.65
C ALA A 483 17.97 -7.21 17.86
N ILE A 484 17.52 -6.28 17.01
CA ILE A 484 16.09 -5.95 16.89
C ILE A 484 15.42 -7.08 16.14
N VAL A 485 14.36 -7.62 16.73
CA VAL A 485 13.54 -8.67 16.13
C VAL A 485 12.44 -8.03 15.29
N LYS A 486 11.72 -7.07 15.86
CA LYS A 486 10.65 -6.31 15.20
C LYS A 486 10.32 -5.04 15.97
N THR A 487 9.82 -4.05 15.24
CA THR A 487 9.10 -2.89 15.76
C THR A 487 7.61 -3.08 15.47
N VAL A 488 6.75 -2.78 16.44
CA VAL A 488 5.29 -2.82 16.30
C VAL A 488 4.75 -1.47 16.78
N GLY A 489 4.73 -0.49 15.88
CA GLY A 489 4.34 0.88 16.21
C GLY A 489 5.31 1.53 17.19
N ASP A 490 4.88 1.62 18.45
CA ASP A 490 5.55 2.22 19.60
C ASP A 490 6.32 1.24 20.48
N GLU A 491 6.23 -0.05 20.18
CA GLU A 491 6.92 -1.12 20.90
C GLU A 491 8.10 -1.67 20.07
N VAL A 492 9.24 -1.90 20.71
CA VAL A 492 10.36 -2.65 20.14
C VAL A 492 10.58 -3.96 20.90
N LEU A 493 10.75 -5.04 20.13
CA LEU A 493 11.29 -6.32 20.61
C LEU A 493 12.77 -6.45 20.24
N PHE A 494 13.64 -6.56 21.24
CA PHE A 494 15.06 -6.80 21.07
C PHE A 494 15.52 -8.07 21.79
N THR A 495 16.64 -8.63 21.34
CA THR A 495 17.30 -9.77 22.01
C THR A 495 18.80 -9.56 22.16
N HIS A 496 19.36 -10.21 23.17
CA HIS A 496 20.79 -10.31 23.36
C HIS A 496 21.17 -11.73 23.82
N ARG A 497 22.43 -12.14 23.59
CA ARG A 497 22.93 -13.47 24.01
C ARG A 497 23.20 -13.56 25.51
N THR A 498 23.46 -12.42 26.14
CA THR A 498 23.79 -12.31 27.56
C THR A 498 22.80 -11.39 28.26
N VAL A 499 22.53 -11.68 29.53
CA VAL A 499 21.71 -10.83 30.41
C VAL A 499 22.29 -9.42 30.51
N ALA A 500 23.60 -9.30 30.77
CA ALA A 500 24.29 -8.01 30.92
C ALA A 500 24.08 -7.06 29.72
N GLY A 501 24.38 -7.53 28.51
CA GLY A 501 24.18 -6.73 27.29
C GLY A 501 22.72 -6.33 27.03
N ALA A 502 21.74 -7.19 27.32
CA ALA A 502 20.33 -6.79 27.21
C ALA A 502 19.95 -5.71 28.23
N THR A 503 20.48 -5.82 29.46
CA THR A 503 20.21 -4.83 30.51
C THR A 503 20.87 -3.49 30.20
N GLN A 504 22.07 -3.51 29.61
CA GLN A 504 22.71 -2.30 29.10
C GLN A 504 21.87 -1.62 28.02
N ILE A 505 21.32 -2.37 27.05
CA ILE A 505 20.38 -1.86 26.06
C ILE A 505 19.18 -1.20 26.74
N ALA A 506 18.56 -1.86 27.72
CA ALA A 506 17.40 -1.33 28.42
C ALA A 506 17.71 0.02 29.10
N PHE A 507 18.84 0.12 29.80
CA PHE A 507 19.26 1.37 30.45
C PHE A 507 19.57 2.48 29.44
N ASP A 508 20.31 2.16 28.38
CA ASP A 508 20.67 3.15 27.36
C ASP A 508 19.43 3.63 26.60
N LEU A 509 18.43 2.77 26.37
CA LEU A 509 17.15 3.16 25.77
C LEU A 509 16.37 4.10 26.69
N VAL A 510 16.25 3.77 27.99
CA VAL A 510 15.55 4.63 28.97
C VAL A 510 16.21 6.01 29.00
N GLU A 511 17.54 6.06 29.12
CA GLU A 511 18.31 7.30 29.18
C GLU A 511 18.24 8.12 27.89
N ALA A 512 18.37 7.47 26.72
CA ALA A 512 18.33 8.15 25.44
C ALA A 512 16.93 8.72 25.15
N VAL A 513 15.87 7.99 25.48
CA VAL A 513 14.49 8.46 25.35
C VAL A 513 14.20 9.61 26.31
N GLU A 514 14.66 9.55 27.57
CA GLU A 514 14.45 10.63 28.54
C GLU A 514 15.13 11.95 28.15
N ARG A 515 16.26 11.87 27.42
CA ARG A 515 16.95 13.04 26.89
C ARG A 515 16.29 13.63 25.65
N ASP A 516 15.40 12.90 24.99
CA ASP A 516 14.73 13.37 23.78
C ASP A 516 13.43 14.13 24.13
N PRO A 517 13.34 15.44 23.82
CA PRO A 517 12.20 16.26 24.23
C PRO A 517 10.89 15.91 23.52
N LEU A 518 10.94 15.15 22.42
CA LEU A 518 9.76 14.76 21.65
C LEU A 518 9.19 13.41 22.08
N LEU A 519 10.05 12.53 22.59
CA LEU A 519 9.68 11.19 23.02
C LEU A 519 9.12 11.20 24.45
N GLN A 520 8.22 10.26 24.72
CA GLN A 520 7.73 10.03 26.08
C GLN A 520 8.57 8.92 26.71
N ARG A 521 8.62 8.89 28.04
CA ARG A 521 9.28 7.80 28.77
C ARG A 521 8.81 6.45 28.26
N ILE A 522 9.74 5.53 28.12
CA ILE A 522 9.46 4.13 27.84
C ILE A 522 9.33 3.35 29.14
N ARG A 523 8.71 2.19 29.05
CA ARG A 523 8.77 1.14 30.06
C ARG A 523 9.38 -0.10 29.43
N VAL A 524 10.20 -0.84 30.18
CA VAL A 524 10.95 -1.99 29.66
C VAL A 524 10.66 -3.24 30.47
N GLY A 525 10.40 -4.34 29.80
CA GLY A 525 10.23 -5.67 30.40
C GLY A 525 11.18 -6.66 29.76
N MET A 526 11.83 -7.48 30.59
CA MET A 526 12.86 -8.42 30.15
C MET A 526 12.72 -9.80 30.79
N ALA A 527 13.08 -10.83 30.04
CA ALA A 527 13.18 -12.19 30.55
C ALA A 527 14.27 -12.99 29.83
N THR A 528 14.87 -13.95 30.53
CA THR A 528 15.94 -14.80 30.00
C THR A 528 15.51 -16.25 29.97
N GLY A 529 15.74 -16.93 28.85
CA GLY A 529 15.40 -18.34 28.73
C GLY A 529 15.46 -18.86 27.30
N ARG A 530 14.96 -20.08 27.09
CA ARG A 530 14.96 -20.72 25.77
C ARG A 530 13.92 -20.09 24.84
N VAL A 531 14.35 -19.77 23.63
CA VAL A 531 13.50 -19.26 22.55
C VAL A 531 13.69 -20.08 21.27
N LEU A 532 12.63 -20.18 20.49
CA LEU A 532 12.67 -20.72 19.13
C LEU A 532 12.90 -19.55 18.15
N ALA A 533 14.08 -19.48 17.56
CA ALA A 533 14.38 -18.52 16.50
C ALA A 533 13.91 -19.07 15.15
N ARG A 534 13.03 -18.34 14.45
CA ARG A 534 12.51 -18.73 13.14
C ARG A 534 12.25 -17.53 12.27
N GLN A 535 12.82 -17.52 11.06
CA GLN A 535 12.63 -16.46 10.05
C GLN A 535 12.90 -15.04 10.58
N GLY A 536 13.89 -14.88 11.46
CA GLY A 536 14.22 -13.59 12.07
C GLY A 536 13.34 -13.19 13.25
N ASP A 537 12.32 -13.98 13.61
CA ASP A 537 11.49 -13.78 14.79
C ASP A 537 11.88 -14.74 15.93
N VAL A 538 11.43 -14.45 17.15
CA VAL A 538 11.61 -15.30 18.33
C VAL A 538 10.27 -15.66 18.98
N TYR A 539 10.12 -16.93 19.36
CA TYR A 539 8.90 -17.44 19.98
C TYR A 539 9.19 -18.23 21.25
N GLY A 540 8.25 -18.23 22.20
CA GLY A 540 8.29 -19.09 23.38
C GLY A 540 7.80 -18.38 24.65
N ASN A 541 7.77 -19.13 25.75
CA ASN A 541 7.32 -18.63 27.05
C ASN A 541 8.14 -17.45 27.57
N THR A 542 9.45 -17.42 27.28
CA THR A 542 10.33 -16.29 27.62
C THR A 542 9.89 -15.00 26.93
N VAL A 543 9.50 -15.06 25.65
CA VAL A 543 9.02 -13.90 24.89
C VAL A 543 7.71 -13.38 25.49
N ASN A 544 6.76 -14.29 25.78
CA ASN A 544 5.49 -13.93 26.41
C ASN A 544 5.69 -13.30 27.79
N ARG A 545 6.63 -13.82 28.58
CA ARG A 545 6.95 -13.29 29.91
C ARG A 545 7.51 -11.87 29.82
N ALA A 546 8.51 -11.63 28.96
CA ALA A 546 9.11 -10.31 28.76
C ALA A 546 8.06 -9.27 28.32
N SER A 547 7.24 -9.58 27.32
CA SER A 547 6.17 -8.69 26.84
C SER A 547 5.16 -8.34 27.94
N ARG A 548 4.77 -9.31 28.76
CA ARG A 548 3.81 -9.07 29.86
C ARG A 548 4.41 -8.29 31.02
N LEU A 549 5.70 -8.46 31.30
CA LEU A 549 6.41 -7.63 32.29
C LEU A 549 6.47 -6.16 31.87
N THR A 550 6.65 -5.87 30.58
CA THR A 550 6.62 -4.49 30.05
C THR A 550 5.31 -3.79 30.38
N GLY A 551 4.18 -4.50 30.29
CA GLY A 551 2.87 -3.96 30.63
C GLY A 551 2.71 -3.55 32.09
N HIS A 552 3.50 -4.14 33.01
CA HIS A 552 3.48 -3.88 34.44
C HIS A 552 4.56 -2.91 34.91
N ALA A 553 5.54 -2.60 34.06
CA ALA A 553 6.61 -1.66 34.37
C ALA A 553 6.09 -0.21 34.40
N ALA A 554 6.57 0.58 35.36
CA ALA A 554 6.30 2.01 35.45
C ALA A 554 7.05 2.80 34.34
N PRO A 555 6.63 4.05 34.03
CA PRO A 555 7.36 4.89 33.08
C PRO A 555 8.79 5.21 33.53
N GLY A 556 9.78 4.79 32.73
CA GLY A 556 11.22 4.88 33.02
C GLY A 556 11.80 3.63 33.70
N GLU A 557 10.97 2.64 34.00
CA GLU A 557 11.37 1.46 34.79
C GLU A 557 11.71 0.27 33.88
N VAL A 558 12.66 -0.54 34.35
CA VAL A 558 13.04 -1.82 33.75
C VAL A 558 12.64 -2.95 34.71
N LEU A 559 11.66 -3.77 34.30
CA LEU A 559 11.26 -4.96 35.04
C LEU A 559 11.83 -6.24 34.42
N VAL A 560 12.29 -7.15 35.27
CA VAL A 560 12.83 -8.45 34.89
C VAL A 560 12.11 -9.58 35.62
N ASP A 561 12.12 -10.80 35.06
CA ASP A 561 11.69 -11.98 35.78
C ASP A 561 12.72 -12.48 36.81
N GLY A 562 12.28 -13.31 37.75
CA GLY A 562 13.12 -13.81 38.84
C GLY A 562 14.41 -14.49 38.39
N ASP A 563 14.34 -15.30 37.33
CA ASP A 563 15.51 -15.98 36.76
C ASP A 563 16.56 -14.98 36.25
N THR A 564 16.11 -13.91 35.58
CA THR A 564 17.00 -12.82 35.13
C THR A 564 17.53 -12.00 36.30
N ALA A 565 16.69 -11.72 37.32
CA ALA A 565 17.08 -10.99 38.51
C ALA A 565 18.20 -11.69 39.29
N GLU A 566 18.15 -13.02 39.42
CA GLU A 566 19.20 -13.80 40.08
C GLU A 566 20.57 -13.69 39.39
N VAL A 567 20.59 -13.60 38.07
CA VAL A 567 21.82 -13.36 37.30
C VAL A 567 22.32 -11.93 37.52
N LEU A 568 21.42 -10.95 37.47
CA LEU A 568 21.76 -9.52 37.61
C LEU A 568 22.31 -9.16 38.98
N ARG A 569 21.84 -9.78 40.06
CA ARG A 569 22.40 -9.58 41.41
C ARG A 569 23.90 -9.89 41.54
N ARG A 570 24.47 -10.62 40.56
CA ARG A 570 25.89 -10.99 40.53
C ARG A 570 26.74 -10.05 39.68
N ILE A 571 26.14 -9.02 39.07
CA ILE A 571 26.82 -8.08 38.19
C ILE A 571 27.01 -6.77 38.95
N GLU A 572 28.27 -6.31 39.05
CA GLU A 572 28.58 -5.02 39.67
C GLU A 572 27.97 -3.85 38.87
N GLY A 573 27.52 -2.81 39.58
CA GLY A 573 26.93 -1.62 38.95
C GLY A 573 25.46 -1.74 38.57
N ILE A 574 24.77 -2.82 39.00
CA ILE A 574 23.34 -3.03 38.80
C ILE A 574 22.67 -3.26 40.16
N ASP A 575 21.70 -2.42 40.49
CA ASP A 575 20.86 -2.59 41.68
C ASP A 575 19.57 -3.33 41.28
N VAL A 576 19.14 -4.26 42.14
CA VAL A 576 17.97 -5.13 41.90
C VAL A 576 17.01 -5.03 43.08
N PHE A 577 15.76 -4.62 42.80
CA PHE A 577 14.72 -4.38 43.79
C PHE A 577 13.58 -5.39 43.62
N ASP A 578 13.31 -6.21 44.63
CA ASP A 578 12.26 -7.22 44.56
C ASP A 578 10.87 -6.56 44.57
N VAL A 579 10.10 -6.79 43.50
CA VAL A 579 8.70 -6.31 43.38
C VAL A 579 7.73 -7.35 43.94
N GLY A 580 8.13 -8.62 43.98
CA GLY A 580 7.32 -9.73 44.47
C GLY A 580 6.59 -10.48 43.34
N PRO A 581 5.62 -11.36 43.68
CA PRO A 581 4.87 -12.12 42.69
C PRO A 581 3.90 -11.22 41.93
N VAL A 582 3.94 -11.30 40.60
CA VAL A 582 3.05 -10.59 39.69
C VAL A 582 2.33 -11.62 38.81
N THR A 583 1.00 -11.52 38.74
CA THR A 583 0.21 -12.39 37.86
C THR A 583 0.22 -11.84 36.44
N LEU A 584 0.76 -12.63 35.51
CA LEU A 584 0.87 -12.30 34.11
C LEU A 584 -0.20 -13.06 33.30
N ALA A 585 -1.04 -12.34 32.56
CA ALA A 585 -2.12 -12.92 31.76
C ALA A 585 -1.58 -13.94 30.73
N GLY A 586 -2.03 -15.18 30.84
CA GLY A 586 -1.63 -16.30 29.97
C GLY A 586 -0.27 -16.92 30.30
N VAL A 587 0.44 -16.44 31.32
CA VAL A 587 1.74 -16.97 31.78
C VAL A 587 1.62 -17.53 33.21
N GLY A 588 0.82 -16.90 34.07
CA GLY A 588 0.66 -17.27 35.49
C GLY A 588 1.46 -16.37 36.43
N ASP A 589 1.67 -16.81 37.66
CA ASP A 589 2.40 -16.04 38.67
C ASP A 589 3.91 -16.11 38.42
N VAL A 590 4.55 -14.94 38.35
CA VAL A 590 5.97 -14.80 38.09
C VAL A 590 6.56 -13.85 39.13
N ARG A 591 7.71 -14.19 39.72
CA ARG A 591 8.47 -13.24 40.54
C ARG A 591 9.07 -12.17 39.64
N ALA A 592 8.89 -10.91 39.98
CA ALA A 592 9.45 -9.78 39.25
C ALA A 592 10.41 -8.97 40.13
N ALA A 593 11.38 -8.34 39.49
CA ALA A 593 12.26 -7.36 40.11
C ALA A 593 12.43 -6.14 39.20
N ALA A 594 12.53 -4.95 39.80
CA ALA A 594 12.95 -3.75 39.11
C ALA A 594 14.48 -3.67 39.14
N VAL A 595 15.08 -3.16 38.07
CA VAL A 595 16.54 -3.02 37.98
C VAL A 595 16.94 -1.63 37.52
N SER A 596 18.04 -1.11 38.06
CA SER A 596 18.62 0.17 37.67
C SER A 596 20.15 0.13 37.70
N ARG A 597 20.79 1.09 37.02
CA ARG A 597 22.22 1.35 37.25
C ARG A 597 22.42 1.73 38.71
N THR A 598 23.51 1.28 39.31
CA THR A 598 23.84 1.69 40.69
C THR A 598 23.94 3.21 40.78
N GLY A 599 23.19 3.80 41.73
CA GLY A 599 23.10 5.26 41.91
C GLY A 599 22.10 5.98 40.98
N SER A 600 21.31 5.26 40.19
CA SER A 600 20.20 5.80 39.38
C SER A 600 18.85 5.64 40.10
N HIS A 601 18.02 6.69 40.10
CA HIS A 601 16.67 6.69 40.69
C HIS A 601 15.57 6.41 39.65
N THR A 602 15.75 5.40 38.81
CA THR A 602 14.81 5.06 37.71
C THR A 602 13.74 4.03 38.10
N HIS A 603 13.57 3.72 39.39
CA HIS A 603 12.61 2.74 39.90
C HIS A 603 11.58 3.39 40.84
N THR A 604 10.36 2.84 40.89
CA THR A 604 9.28 3.34 41.77
C THR A 604 9.09 2.52 43.05
N HIS A 605 9.80 1.41 43.18
CA HIS A 605 9.67 0.46 44.28
C HIS A 605 10.72 0.70 45.38
N ALA A 606 10.29 0.70 46.65
CA ALA A 606 11.18 0.95 47.78
C ALA A 606 12.26 -0.12 47.91
N ASP A 607 13.47 0.31 48.31
CA ASP A 607 14.58 -0.58 48.62
C ASP A 607 14.25 -1.42 49.86
N PRO A 608 14.22 -2.77 49.77
CA PRO A 608 13.99 -3.60 50.95
C PRO A 608 15.06 -3.41 52.04
N GLN A 609 16.24 -2.86 51.72
CA GLN A 609 17.29 -2.58 52.72
C GLN A 609 17.12 -1.25 53.47
N SER A 610 16.24 -0.33 53.02
CA SER A 610 16.03 0.95 53.71
C SER A 610 15.01 0.88 54.84
N ALA A 611 14.35 -0.26 55.05
CA ALA A 611 13.30 -0.42 56.07
C ALA A 611 13.84 -0.79 57.47
N ASP A 612 15.12 -1.15 57.58
CA ASP A 612 15.70 -1.65 58.85
C ASP A 612 16.50 -0.59 59.64
N ASP A 613 16.63 0.66 59.17
CA ASP A 613 17.51 1.66 59.81
C ASP A 613 16.79 2.81 60.55
N GLU A 614 15.45 2.78 60.67
CA GLU A 614 14.71 3.70 61.55
C GLU A 614 14.26 3.01 62.85
N SER A 615 15.19 2.86 63.79
CA SER A 615 14.86 2.68 65.21
C SER A 615 14.46 4.03 65.83
N PRO A 616 13.35 4.12 66.60
CA PRO A 616 12.84 5.40 67.08
C PRO A 616 13.67 5.90 68.27
N THR A 617 14.38 7.00 68.08
CA THR A 617 14.98 7.76 69.18
C THR A 617 13.89 8.49 69.97
N SER A 618 13.89 8.21 71.26
CA SER A 618 13.03 8.70 72.33
C SER A 618 12.88 10.22 72.37
N ALA A 619 11.61 10.64 72.50
CA ALA A 619 11.18 11.99 72.82
C ALA A 619 11.81 12.51 74.13
N THR A 620 12.31 13.75 74.10
CA THR A 620 12.47 14.59 75.29
C THR A 620 11.64 15.85 75.07
N GLN A 621 10.58 16.01 75.85
CA GLN A 621 9.80 17.23 75.97
C GLN A 621 10.59 18.24 76.80
N GLU A 622 10.81 19.44 76.28
CA GLU A 622 11.09 20.63 77.10
C GLU A 622 9.84 21.54 77.06
N GLU A 623 9.25 21.76 78.24
CA GLU A 623 8.28 22.82 78.51
C GLU A 623 8.98 24.20 78.56
N PRO A 624 8.28 25.30 78.23
CA PRO A 624 8.85 26.63 78.29
C PRO A 624 8.65 27.25 79.67
N THR A 625 9.72 27.80 80.25
CA THR A 625 9.62 28.78 81.35
C THR A 625 9.83 30.19 80.82
N SER A 626 8.74 30.97 80.93
CA SER A 626 8.61 32.43 81.14
C SER A 626 9.30 33.43 80.20
#